data_AF-A0A078K418-F1
#
_entry.id   AF-A0A078K418-F1
#
_cell.length_a   1.000
_cell.length_b   1.000
_cell.length_c   1.000
_cell.angle_alpha   90.00
_cell.angle_beta   90.00
_cell.angle_gamma   90.00
#
_symmetry.space_group_name_H-M   'P 1'
#
loop_
_entity.id
_entity.type
_entity.pdbx_description
1 polymer ?
#
loop_
_entity_poly.entity_id
_entity_poly.type
_entity_poly.pdbx_seq_one_letter_code
_entity_poly.pdbx_strand_id
1 'polypeptide(L)'
;MRRNFSSMFPKSTHETFANKLYQTFKAHKRFIKPKLSRTDFTVAHYAGEVLYQSDLFLDKNKDYVIPEHQDLLGASKCPFVVGLFPPLPEETSKSSKFSSIGSRFKLQLQQLMETLNSTEPHYIRCVKPNNLLKPAVFENVNIMQQLRCGVS
;
A
#
# COMPACT_ATOMS: atom_id res chain seq x y z
N MET A 1 4.28 17.33 -2.80
CA MET A 1 4.67 16.23 -1.88
C MET A 1 4.15 16.55 -0.47
N ARG A 2 2.88 16.21 -0.16
CA ARG A 2 2.29 16.50 1.17
C ARG A 2 2.28 15.23 2.02
N ARG A 3 2.88 15.33 3.22
CA ARG A 3 3.13 14.25 4.18
C ARG A 3 1.81 13.60 4.66
N ASN A 4 1.81 12.27 4.82
CA ASN A 4 0.69 11.47 5.35
C ASN A 4 0.50 11.69 6.86
N PHE A 5 -0.05 12.84 7.26
CA PHE A 5 -0.16 13.21 8.67
C PHE A 5 -1.32 12.55 9.44
N SER A 6 -2.26 11.85 8.80
CA SER A 6 -3.48 11.41 9.50
C SER A 6 -3.19 10.32 10.53
N SER A 7 -2.31 9.37 10.25
CA SER A 7 -1.97 8.28 11.18
C SER A 7 -1.16 8.73 12.41
N MET A 8 -0.71 9.99 12.46
CA MET A 8 0.15 10.53 13.52
C MET A 8 -0.63 11.24 14.63
N PHE A 9 -1.91 11.58 14.43
CA PHE A 9 -2.68 12.28 15.46
C PHE A 9 -3.38 11.26 16.37
N PRO A 10 -3.23 11.38 17.71
CA PRO A 10 -3.80 10.42 18.67
C PRO A 10 -5.34 10.33 18.66
N LYS A 11 -6.03 11.18 17.89
CA LYS A 11 -7.50 11.16 17.70
C LYS A 11 -7.91 11.03 16.24
N SER A 12 -7.02 10.68 15.31
CA SER A 12 -7.42 10.52 13.91
C SER A 12 -8.15 9.19 13.74
N THR A 13 -9.40 9.28 13.30
CA THR A 13 -10.23 8.15 12.94
C THR A 13 -10.33 8.04 11.41
N HIS A 14 -10.84 6.91 10.91
CA HIS A 14 -11.07 6.70 9.48
C HIS A 14 -12.02 7.76 8.89
N GLU A 15 -13.01 8.24 9.66
CA GLU A 15 -13.90 9.33 9.24
C GLU A 15 -13.15 10.66 9.08
N THR A 16 -12.27 11.01 10.03
CA THR A 16 -11.45 12.23 9.90
C THR A 16 -10.49 12.14 8.71
N PHE A 17 -9.97 10.95 8.43
CA PHE A 17 -9.13 10.68 7.27
C PHE A 17 -9.90 10.86 5.96
N ALA A 18 -11.07 10.24 5.84
CA ALA A 18 -11.94 10.36 4.66
C ALA A 18 -12.34 11.81 4.38
N ASN A 19 -12.76 12.54 5.42
CA ASN A 19 -13.09 13.96 5.31
C ASN A 19 -11.91 14.79 4.83
N LYS A 20 -10.69 14.51 5.33
CA LYS A 20 -9.48 15.18 4.89
C LYS A 20 -9.16 14.89 3.42
N LEU A 21 -9.37 13.65 2.95
CA LEU A 21 -9.23 13.31 1.54
C LEU A 21 -10.23 14.10 0.68
N TYR A 22 -11.50 14.14 1.06
CA TYR A 22 -12.54 14.88 0.33
C TYR A 22 -12.21 16.38 0.21
N GLN A 23 -11.69 16.99 1.26
CA GLN A 23 -11.29 18.40 1.23
C GLN A 23 -10.04 18.62 0.37
N THR A 24 -9.05 17.74 0.49
CA THR A 24 -7.76 17.88 -0.19
C THR A 24 -7.85 17.64 -1.69
N PHE A 25 -8.67 16.68 -2.11
CA PHE A 25 -8.75 16.20 -3.49
C PHE A 25 -10.08 16.52 -4.18
N LYS A 26 -10.86 17.47 -3.64
CA LYS A 26 -12.20 17.85 -4.16
C LYS A 26 -12.24 18.11 -5.67
N ALA A 27 -11.20 18.74 -6.22
CA ALA A 27 -11.12 19.10 -7.64
C ALA A 27 -10.32 18.10 -8.49
N HIS A 28 -9.80 17.03 -7.90
CA HIS A 28 -8.94 16.10 -8.63
C HIS A 28 -9.78 15.11 -9.45
N LYS A 29 -9.61 15.13 -10.78
CA LYS A 29 -10.40 14.33 -11.73
C LYS A 29 -10.41 12.81 -11.48
N ARG A 30 -9.41 12.28 -10.75
CA ARG A 30 -9.30 10.85 -10.40
C ARG A 30 -9.73 10.52 -8.97
N PHE A 31 -10.27 11.48 -8.24
CA PHE A 31 -10.75 11.26 -6.88
C PHE A 31 -12.24 11.54 -6.83
N ILE A 32 -13.02 10.56 -6.36
CA ILE A 32 -14.47 10.60 -6.36
C ILE A 32 -14.94 10.35 -4.92
N LYS A 33 -15.83 11.23 -4.43
CA LYS A 33 -16.54 11.02 -3.18
C LYS A 33 -17.78 10.15 -3.45
N PRO A 34 -17.89 8.95 -2.86
CA PRO A 34 -19.07 8.10 -3.01
C PRO A 34 -20.33 8.81 -2.50
N LYS A 35 -21.48 8.57 -3.15
CA LYS A 35 -22.76 9.19 -2.77
C LYS A 35 -23.37 8.57 -1.52
N LEU A 36 -23.23 7.25 -1.37
CA LEU A 36 -23.90 6.46 -0.33
C LEU A 36 -23.06 6.33 0.95
N SER A 37 -21.73 6.33 0.84
CA SER A 37 -20.82 6.20 1.97
C SER A 37 -20.27 7.56 2.40
N ARG A 38 -20.18 7.76 3.71
CA ARG A 38 -19.60 8.98 4.32
C ARG A 38 -18.11 8.84 4.61
N THR A 39 -17.58 7.62 4.56
CA THR A 39 -16.23 7.27 4.99
C THR A 39 -15.40 6.67 3.86
N ASP A 40 -16.01 6.12 2.82
CA ASP A 40 -15.26 5.49 1.72
C ASP A 40 -14.81 6.50 0.68
N PHE A 41 -13.82 6.15 -0.14
CA PHE A 41 -13.38 6.99 -1.23
C PHE A 41 -13.10 6.17 -2.47
N THR A 42 -13.31 6.77 -3.65
CA THR A 42 -13.05 6.10 -4.92
C THR A 42 -11.89 6.77 -5.63
N VAL A 43 -10.99 5.95 -6.17
CA VAL A 43 -9.93 6.41 -7.06
C VAL A 43 -10.19 5.87 -8.46
N ALA A 44 -10.20 6.75 -9.46
CA ALA A 44 -10.28 6.36 -10.87
C ALA A 44 -8.87 5.99 -11.37
N HIS A 45 -8.55 4.70 -11.32
CA HIS A 45 -7.32 4.13 -11.86
C HIS A 45 -7.41 4.01 -13.38
N TYR A 46 -6.28 3.70 -14.02
CA TYR A 46 -6.26 3.45 -15.48
C TYR A 46 -7.17 2.28 -15.89
N ALA A 47 -7.34 1.30 -14.99
CA ALA A 47 -8.15 0.09 -15.18
C ALA A 47 -9.62 0.27 -14.75
N GLY A 48 -10.03 1.46 -14.30
CA GLY A 48 -11.38 1.73 -13.83
C GLY A 48 -11.43 2.33 -12.43
N GLU A 49 -12.65 2.55 -11.94
CA GLU A 49 -12.91 3.08 -10.61
C GLU A 49 -12.84 1.98 -9.55
N VAL A 50 -12.08 2.23 -8.49
CA VAL A 50 -11.97 1.33 -7.34
C VAL A 50 -12.44 2.05 -6.10
N LEU A 51 -13.47 1.50 -5.46
CA LEU A 51 -13.98 1.95 -4.17
C LEU A 51 -13.11 1.37 -3.05
N TYR A 52 -12.60 2.24 -2.17
CA TYR A 52 -11.81 1.87 -1.01
C TYR A 52 -12.60 2.14 0.26
N GLN A 53 -12.72 1.10 1.09
CA GLN A 53 -13.24 1.23 2.45
C GLN A 53 -12.16 1.80 3.35
N SER A 54 -12.47 2.87 4.08
CA SER A 54 -11.50 3.55 4.94
C SER A 54 -11.38 2.92 6.34
N ASP A 55 -12.26 1.99 6.68
CA ASP A 55 -12.22 1.26 7.94
C ASP A 55 -10.85 0.58 8.14
N LEU A 56 -10.27 0.78 9.32
CA LEU A 56 -8.94 0.28 9.72
C LEU A 56 -7.78 0.74 8.82
N PHE A 57 -7.98 1.67 7.89
CA PHE A 57 -6.95 2.10 6.96
C PHE A 57 -5.76 2.77 7.67
N LEU A 58 -6.05 3.53 8.74
CA LEU A 58 -5.02 4.14 9.58
C LEU A 58 -4.26 3.10 10.40
N ASP A 59 -4.98 2.13 10.99
CA ASP A 59 -4.37 1.09 11.84
C ASP A 59 -3.48 0.16 11.02
N LYS A 60 -3.94 -0.27 9.84
CA LYS A 60 -3.14 -1.05 8.88
C LYS A 60 -1.92 -0.31 8.34
N ASN A 61 -1.85 1.01 8.50
CA ASN A 61 -0.72 1.82 8.04
C ASN A 61 0.26 2.17 9.19
N LYS A 62 -0.09 1.88 10.44
CA LYS A 62 0.83 2.03 11.58
C LYS A 62 1.90 0.95 11.50
N ASP A 63 3.16 1.37 11.35
CA ASP A 63 4.31 0.49 11.48
C ASP A 63 4.91 0.70 12.88
N TYR A 64 4.40 -0.03 13.87
CA TYR A 64 4.87 0.06 15.23
C TYR A 64 5.86 -1.08 15.50
N VAL A 65 7.15 -0.75 15.44
CA VAL A 65 8.22 -1.62 15.94
C VAL A 65 8.60 -1.10 17.32
N ILE A 66 8.42 -1.95 18.33
CA ILE A 66 8.78 -1.67 19.72
C ILE A 66 10.29 -1.91 19.85
N PRO A 67 11.11 -0.89 20.14
CA PRO A 67 12.56 -1.04 20.29
C PRO A 67 12.93 -2.16 21.28
N GLU A 68 12.18 -2.27 22.38
CA GLU A 68 12.39 -3.27 23.42
C GLU A 68 12.18 -4.70 22.89
N HIS A 69 11.28 -4.92 21.93
CA HIS A 69 11.10 -6.22 21.29
C HIS A 69 12.28 -6.54 20.38
N GLN A 70 12.81 -5.54 19.68
CA GLN A 70 13.98 -5.72 18.84
C GLN A 70 15.22 -6.04 19.67
N ASP A 71 15.43 -5.34 20.78
CA ASP A 71 16.52 -5.59 21.72
C ASP A 71 16.42 -6.99 22.33
N LEU A 72 15.22 -7.41 22.74
CA LEU A 72 14.97 -8.75 23.26
C LEU A 72 15.33 -9.85 22.24
N LEU A 73 14.90 -9.69 20.99
CA LEU A 73 15.15 -10.65 19.93
C LEU A 73 16.63 -10.66 19.50
N GLY A 74 17.28 -9.50 19.49
CA GLY A 74 18.71 -9.36 19.23
C GLY A 74 19.58 -9.94 20.35
N ALA A 75 19.10 -9.96 21.59
CA ALA A 75 19.76 -10.58 22.75
C ALA A 75 19.54 -12.10 22.85
N SER A 76 18.85 -12.72 21.89
CA SER A 76 18.60 -14.16 21.87
C SER A 76 19.91 -14.96 21.86
N LYS A 77 19.94 -16.10 22.56
CA LYS A 77 21.07 -17.04 22.52
C LYS A 77 21.06 -17.93 21.27
N CYS A 78 19.96 -17.93 20.51
CA CYS A 78 19.83 -18.72 19.30
C CYS A 78 20.38 -17.93 18.10
N PRO A 79 21.48 -18.39 17.45
CA PRO A 79 22.08 -17.65 16.34
C PRO A 79 21.12 -17.40 15.18
N PHE A 80 20.20 -18.35 14.92
CA PHE A 80 19.16 -18.18 13.90
C PHE A 80 18.23 -17.01 14.22
N VAL A 81 17.78 -16.88 15.47
CA VAL A 81 16.88 -15.80 15.89
C VAL A 81 17.58 -14.46 15.81
N VAL A 82 18.82 -14.36 16.30
CA VAL A 82 19.62 -13.12 16.18
C VAL A 82 19.80 -12.71 14.72
N GLY A 83 20.05 -13.68 13.83
CA GLY A 83 20.20 -13.43 12.39
C GLY A 83 18.94 -12.88 11.69
N LEU A 84 17.74 -13.13 12.22
CA LEU A 84 16.50 -12.59 11.68
C LEU A 84 16.25 -11.12 12.06
N PHE A 85 16.86 -10.64 13.15
CA PHE A 85 16.62 -9.31 13.71
C PHE A 85 17.94 -8.53 13.90
N PRO A 86 18.65 -8.18 12.80
CA PRO A 86 19.87 -7.41 12.90
C PRO A 86 19.60 -6.04 13.53
N PRO A 87 20.59 -5.46 14.24
CA PRO A 87 20.44 -4.13 14.84
C PRO A 87 20.22 -3.07 13.75
N LEU A 88 19.34 -2.11 14.04
CA LEU A 88 19.12 -0.97 13.14
C LEU A 88 20.37 -0.06 13.15
N PRO A 89 20.74 0.56 12.02
CA PRO A 89 21.82 1.54 11.98
C PRO A 89 21.53 2.74 12.90
N GLU A 90 22.53 3.20 13.68
CA GLU A 90 22.40 4.20 14.76
C GLU A 90 21.80 5.56 14.35
N GLU A 91 21.76 5.89 13.06
CA GLU A 91 21.17 7.11 12.49
C GLU A 91 19.66 7.25 12.73
N THR A 92 18.95 6.17 13.07
CA THR A 92 17.50 6.22 13.38
C THR A 92 17.18 6.66 14.82
N SER A 93 18.19 6.78 15.69
CA SER A 93 18.01 7.00 17.13
C SER A 93 17.61 8.42 17.55
N LYS A 94 17.84 9.45 16.72
CA LYS A 94 17.61 10.86 17.11
C LYS A 94 16.39 11.52 16.50
N SER A 95 15.59 10.80 15.73
CA SER A 95 14.27 11.29 15.34
C SER A 95 13.29 10.13 15.29
N SER A 96 12.35 10.11 16.24
CA SER A 96 11.16 9.25 16.25
C SER A 96 10.17 9.61 15.13
N LYS A 97 10.70 9.76 13.90
CA LYS A 97 9.90 10.00 12.70
C LYS A 97 9.11 8.72 12.47
N PHE A 98 7.88 8.73 12.95
CA PHE A 98 6.85 7.77 12.59
C PHE A 98 6.94 7.50 11.08
N SER A 99 7.40 6.31 10.72
CA SER A 99 7.50 5.85 9.36
C SER A 99 6.32 4.92 9.15
N SER A 100 5.36 5.30 8.33
CA SER A 100 4.20 4.45 8.07
C SER A 100 4.55 3.35 7.07
N ILE A 101 3.78 2.27 7.06
CA ILE A 101 3.94 1.18 6.08
C ILE A 101 3.89 1.76 4.65
N GLY A 102 2.92 2.64 4.39
CA GLY A 102 2.79 3.32 3.11
C GLY A 102 3.99 4.20 2.72
N SER A 103 4.68 4.84 3.66
CA SER A 103 5.90 5.61 3.33
C SER A 103 7.09 4.72 3.00
N ARG A 104 7.26 3.60 3.70
CA ARG A 104 8.31 2.61 3.40
C ARG A 104 8.06 1.94 2.06
N PHE A 105 6.84 1.48 1.83
CA PHE A 105 6.41 0.90 0.55
C PHE A 105 6.66 1.86 -0.60
N LYS A 106 6.29 3.14 -0.45
CA LYS A 106 6.52 4.14 -1.50
C LYS A 106 8.01 4.32 -1.82
N LEU A 107 8.88 4.36 -0.80
CA LEU A 107 10.32 4.49 -1.00
C LEU A 107 10.89 3.27 -1.72
N GLN A 108 10.55 2.06 -1.26
CA GLN A 108 10.99 0.81 -1.89
C GLN A 108 10.50 0.70 -3.33
N LEU A 109 9.24 1.07 -3.60
CA LEU A 109 8.69 1.09 -4.94
C LEU A 109 9.42 2.10 -5.84
N GLN A 110 9.75 3.28 -5.32
CA GLN A 110 10.51 4.27 -6.08
C GLN A 110 11.90 3.73 -6.45
N GLN A 111 12.64 3.15 -5.51
CA GLN A 111 13.95 2.54 -5.74
C GLN A 111 13.89 1.39 -6.77
N LEU A 112 12.85 0.57 -6.68
CA LEU A 112 12.59 -0.49 -7.64
C LEU A 112 12.34 0.08 -9.04
N MET A 113 11.47 1.09 -9.16
CA MET A 113 11.18 1.72 -10.45
C MET A 113 12.42 2.40 -11.05
N GLU A 114 13.25 3.05 -10.24
CA GLU A 114 14.54 3.62 -10.69
C GLU A 114 15.45 2.54 -11.28
N THR A 115 15.53 1.38 -10.63
CA THR A 115 16.32 0.23 -11.10
C THR A 115 15.75 -0.35 -12.40
N LEU A 116 14.43 -0.51 -12.50
CA LEU A 116 13.80 -1.04 -13.72
C LEU A 116 13.94 -0.07 -14.90
N ASN A 117 13.82 1.23 -14.66
CA ASN A 117 13.93 2.27 -15.68
C ASN A 117 15.35 2.42 -16.24
N SER A 118 16.38 1.91 -15.56
CA SER A 118 17.76 1.86 -16.10
C SER A 118 18.04 0.64 -16.98
N THR A 119 17.06 -0.27 -17.12
CA THR A 119 17.14 -1.48 -17.95
C THR A 119 16.23 -1.40 -19.17
N GLU A 120 16.35 -2.36 -20.09
CA GLU A 120 15.41 -2.53 -21.19
C GLU A 120 14.21 -3.39 -20.74
N PRO A 121 12.98 -2.85 -20.74
CA PRO A 121 11.84 -3.56 -20.20
C PRO A 121 11.23 -4.55 -21.21
N HIS A 122 11.02 -5.79 -20.77
CA HIS A 122 10.26 -6.81 -21.48
C HIS A 122 9.01 -7.21 -20.68
N TYR A 123 7.85 -7.26 -21.33
CA TYR A 123 6.56 -7.47 -20.66
C TYR A 123 5.93 -8.80 -21.07
N ILE A 124 5.60 -9.64 -20.09
CA ILE A 124 4.77 -10.84 -20.26
C ILE A 124 3.43 -10.57 -19.59
N ARG A 125 2.32 -10.72 -20.34
CA ARG A 125 0.97 -10.58 -19.81
C ARG A 125 0.31 -11.95 -19.65
N CYS A 126 0.07 -12.34 -18.40
CA CYS A 126 -0.65 -13.57 -18.08
C CYS A 126 -2.17 -13.31 -18.13
N VAL A 127 -2.92 -14.24 -18.70
CA VAL A 127 -4.39 -14.19 -18.79
C VAL A 127 -4.98 -15.35 -18.02
N LYS A 128 -5.89 -15.08 -17.08
CA LYS A 128 -6.68 -16.09 -16.38
C LYS A 128 -7.92 -16.42 -17.22
N PRO A 129 -8.02 -17.64 -17.78
CA PRO A 129 -9.07 -17.96 -18.74
C PRO A 129 -10.45 -18.15 -18.09
N ASN A 130 -10.49 -18.54 -16.82
CA ASN A 130 -11.72 -18.72 -16.05
C ASN A 130 -11.45 -18.66 -14.54
N ASN A 131 -12.48 -18.37 -13.75
CA ASN A 131 -12.38 -18.36 -12.29
C ASN A 131 -12.51 -19.75 -11.63
N LEU A 132 -12.91 -20.76 -12.38
CA LEU A 132 -13.07 -22.14 -11.90
C LEU A 132 -11.75 -22.90 -11.79
N LEU A 133 -10.64 -22.31 -12.26
CA LEU A 133 -9.31 -22.93 -12.30
C LEU A 133 -9.29 -24.24 -13.11
N LYS A 134 -10.13 -24.33 -14.16
CA LYS A 134 -10.23 -25.52 -15.01
C LYS A 134 -9.55 -25.31 -16.36
N PRO A 135 -8.88 -26.33 -16.92
CA PRO A 135 -8.38 -26.25 -18.28
C PRO A 135 -9.53 -26.15 -19.29
N ALA A 136 -9.26 -25.58 -20.46
CA ALA A 136 -10.18 -25.48 -21.59
C ALA A 136 -11.53 -24.76 -21.35
N VAL A 137 -11.67 -24.04 -20.23
CA VAL A 137 -12.83 -23.15 -19.99
C VAL A 137 -12.43 -21.71 -20.26
N PHE A 138 -13.19 -21.01 -21.12
CA PHE A 138 -12.88 -19.65 -21.59
C PHE A 138 -14.01 -18.67 -21.29
N GLU A 139 -13.75 -17.70 -20.42
CA GLU A 139 -14.71 -16.66 -20.03
C GLU A 139 -14.43 -15.36 -20.81
N ASN A 140 -15.05 -15.24 -21.99
CA ASN A 140 -14.86 -14.12 -22.93
C ASN A 140 -14.86 -12.74 -22.25
N VAL A 141 -15.85 -12.46 -21.40
CA VAL A 141 -16.02 -11.15 -20.75
C VAL A 141 -14.85 -10.83 -19.83
N ASN A 142 -14.43 -11.80 -19.01
CA ASN A 142 -13.35 -11.63 -18.05
C ASN A 142 -12.01 -11.45 -18.74
N ILE A 143 -11.78 -12.19 -19.82
CA ILE A 143 -10.55 -12.09 -20.61
C ILE A 143 -10.49 -10.74 -21.34
N MET A 144 -11.60 -10.31 -21.96
CA MET A 144 -11.66 -8.99 -22.59
C MET A 144 -11.38 -7.86 -21.60
N GLN A 145 -11.83 -8.00 -20.35
CA GLN A 145 -11.52 -7.04 -19.29
C GLN A 145 -10.03 -7.05 -18.93
N GLN A 146 -9.41 -8.22 -18.76
CA GLN A 146 -7.97 -8.34 -18.49
C GLN A 146 -7.11 -7.72 -19.61
N LEU A 147 -7.50 -7.92 -20.87
CA LEU A 147 -6.80 -7.34 -22.01
C LEU A 147 -6.88 -5.80 -22.04
N ARG A 148 -8.00 -5.22 -21.57
CA ARG A 148 -8.17 -3.76 -21.45
C ARG A 148 -7.42 -3.18 -20.25
N CYS A 149 -7.44 -3.89 -19.13
CA CYS A 149 -6.82 -3.47 -17.87
C CYS A 149 -5.34 -3.84 -17.77
N GLY A 150 -4.76 -4.53 -18.75
CA GLY A 150 -3.33 -4.83 -18.81
C GLY A 150 -2.82 -5.86 -17.80
N VAL A 151 -3.69 -6.43 -16.94
CA VAL A 151 -3.35 -7.46 -15.95
C VAL A 151 -4.58 -8.29 -15.53
N SER A 152 -4.36 -9.54 -15.10
CA SER A 152 -5.28 -10.40 -14.35
C SER A 152 -5.08 -10.31 -12.85
#